data_AF-A0A737NXA5-F1
#
_entry.id   AF-A0A737NXA5-F1
#
_cell.length_a   1.000
_cell.length_b   1.000
_cell.length_c   1.000
_cell.angle_alpha   90.00
_cell.angle_beta   90.00
_cell.angle_gamma   90.00
#
_symmetry.space_group_name_H-M   'P 1'
#
loop_
_entity.id
_entity.type
_entity.pdbx_description
1 polymer ?
#
loop_
_entity_poly.entity_id
_entity_poly.type
_entity_poly.pdbx_seq_one_letter_code
_entity_poly.pdbx_strand_id
1 'polypeptide(L)'
;MPFRVDYGWPVLTSPCGKWHSQQGNLYQWCEDKGYWKQNVNYLASVPTQYGCTTFEEQFYRLIRKIEAGELRRKNQGNSYYLSEDNKLTKVRELEATDGTQAL
;
A
#
# COMPACT_ATOMS: atom_id res chain seq x y z
N MET A 1 20.33 13.84 25.33
CA MET A 1 19.33 12.75 25.23
C MET A 1 18.84 12.71 23.79
N PRO A 2 19.04 11.63 23.01
CA PRO A 2 18.43 11.57 21.69
C PRO A 2 16.98 11.12 21.86
N PHE A 3 16.04 12.02 21.56
CA PHE A 3 14.64 11.67 21.39
C PHE A 3 14.54 10.69 20.23
N ARG A 4 14.26 9.40 20.53
CA ARG A 4 13.71 8.50 19.53
C ARG A 4 12.31 9.02 19.24
N VAL A 5 12.20 9.81 18.18
CA VAL A 5 10.90 10.05 17.56
C VAL A 5 10.56 8.72 16.89
N ASP A 6 9.64 7.97 17.49
CA ASP A 6 8.94 6.89 16.79
C ASP A 6 8.16 7.53 15.64
N TYR A 7 8.85 7.88 14.55
CA TYR A 7 8.22 8.23 13.28
C TYR A 7 7.59 6.94 12.74
N GLY A 8 6.45 6.56 13.30
CA GLY A 8 5.57 5.57 12.71
C GLY A 8 5.26 6.04 11.30
N TRP A 9 5.65 5.24 10.31
CA TRP A 9 5.33 5.50 8.91
C TRP A 9 3.86 5.89 8.77
N PRO A 10 3.55 6.99 8.06
CA PRO A 10 2.16 7.39 7.92
C PRO A 10 1.38 6.35 7.11
N VAL A 11 0.17 6.09 7.57
CA VAL A 11 -0.81 5.30 6.82
C VAL A 11 -1.59 6.28 5.94
N LEU A 12 -1.39 6.19 4.63
CA LEU A 12 -2.01 7.08 3.66
C LEU A 12 -2.90 6.28 2.73
N THR A 13 -4.07 6.80 2.41
CA THR A 13 -4.95 6.22 1.39
C THR A 13 -5.23 7.28 0.34
N SER A 14 -5.14 6.91 -0.94
CA SER A 14 -5.47 7.86 -2.00
C SER A 14 -6.96 8.22 -1.96
N PRO A 15 -7.35 9.44 -2.35
CA PRO A 15 -8.76 9.83 -2.38
C PRO A 15 -9.64 8.94 -3.26
N CYS A 16 -9.05 8.31 -4.29
CA CYS A 16 -9.74 7.35 -5.14
C CYS A 16 -9.82 5.93 -4.57
N GLY A 17 -9.27 5.67 -3.38
CA GLY A 17 -9.27 4.35 -2.73
C GLY A 17 -8.42 3.29 -3.42
N LYS A 18 -7.66 3.64 -4.47
CA LYS A 18 -6.87 2.69 -5.27
C LYS A 18 -5.49 2.39 -4.71
N TRP A 19 -4.97 3.29 -3.88
CA TRP A 19 -3.63 3.19 -3.32
C TRP A 19 -3.66 3.36 -1.82
N HIS A 20 -2.83 2.59 -1.13
CA HIS A 20 -2.69 2.64 0.31
C HIS A 20 -1.21 2.48 0.68
N SER A 21 -0.76 3.14 1.75
CA SER A 21 0.56 2.95 2.32
C SER A 21 0.47 2.47 3.75
N GLN A 22 1.31 1.51 4.12
CA GLN A 22 1.43 1.04 5.49
C GLN A 22 2.87 0.60 5.75
N GLN A 23 3.48 1.11 6.83
CA GLN A 23 4.86 0.78 7.22
C GLN A 23 5.88 0.99 6.08
N GLY A 24 5.68 2.03 5.27
CA GLY A 24 6.53 2.35 4.12
C GLY A 24 6.23 1.55 2.85
N ASN A 25 5.42 0.49 2.91
CA ASN A 25 5.03 -0.26 1.73
C ASN A 25 3.86 0.41 1.01
N LEU A 26 3.85 0.32 -0.32
CA LEU A 26 2.72 0.73 -1.15
C LEU A 26 1.87 -0.48 -1.54
N TYR A 27 0.56 -0.30 -1.50
CA TYR A 27 -0.43 -1.29 -1.85
C TYR A 27 -1.39 -0.70 -2.88
N GLN A 28 -1.76 -1.54 -3.84
CA GLN A 28 -2.72 -1.21 -4.89
C GLN A 28 -3.96 -2.08 -4.70
N TRP A 29 -5.14 -1.46 -4.75
CA TRP A 29 -6.41 -2.16 -4.71
C TRP A 29 -6.66 -2.89 -6.03
N CYS A 30 -7.04 -4.17 -5.95
CA CYS A 30 -7.42 -4.99 -7.08
C CYS A 30 -8.95 -5.13 -7.10
N GLU A 31 -9.64 -4.22 -7.80
CA GLU A 31 -11.11 -4.18 -7.86
C GLU A 31 -11.71 -5.54 -8.27
N ASP A 32 -11.16 -6.18 -9.29
CA ASP A 32 -11.66 -7.46 -9.83
C ASP A 32 -11.67 -8.62 -8.82
N LYS A 33 -10.84 -8.53 -7.77
CA LYS A 33 -10.59 -9.64 -6.84
C LYS A 33 -10.82 -9.27 -5.39
N GLY A 34 -11.17 -8.02 -5.10
CA GLY A 34 -11.49 -7.57 -3.74
C GLY A 34 -10.34 -7.65 -2.74
N TYR A 35 -9.08 -7.50 -3.17
CA TYR A 35 -7.93 -7.52 -2.28
C TYR A 35 -6.89 -6.44 -2.61
N TRP A 36 -6.05 -6.12 -1.65
CA TRP A 36 -4.86 -5.28 -1.81
C TRP A 36 -3.65 -6.12 -2.23
N LYS A 37 -2.84 -5.58 -3.15
CA LYS A 37 -1.55 -6.16 -3.55
C LYS A 37 -0.42 -5.18 -3.25
N GLN A 38 0.63 -5.69 -2.62
CA GLN A 38 1.83 -4.90 -2.40
C GLN A 38 2.54 -4.65 -3.72
N ASN A 39 2.86 -3.39 -3.97
CA ASN A 39 3.68 -2.98 -5.09
C ASN A 39 5.17 -3.13 -4.74
N VAL A 40 6.05 -3.31 -5.74
CA VAL A 40 7.50 -3.38 -5.49
C VAL A 40 8.10 -2.02 -5.07
N ASN A 41 7.39 -0.93 -5.35
CA ASN A 41 7.80 0.41 -4.92
C ASN A 41 7.39 0.66 -3.46
N TYR A 42 8.13 1.52 -2.78
CA TYR A 42 7.95 1.84 -1.37
C TYR A 42 8.20 3.34 -1.11
N LEU A 43 7.60 3.86 -0.05
CA LEU A 43 7.95 5.16 0.51
C LEU A 43 9.35 5.06 1.11
N ALA A 44 10.22 6.04 0.86
CA ALA A 44 11.51 6.03 1.51
C ALA A 44 11.36 6.48 2.96
N SER A 45 12.27 6.03 3.85
CA SER A 45 12.20 6.34 5.29
C SER A 45 12.43 7.82 5.60
N VAL A 46 12.85 8.59 4.60
CA VAL A 46 13.08 10.03 4.70
C VAL A 46 12.05 10.74 3.80
N PRO A 47 11.24 11.66 4.34
CA PRO A 47 10.19 12.34 3.57
C PRO A 47 10.75 13.28 2.49
N THR A 48 11.98 13.75 2.65
CA THR A 48 12.63 14.64 1.67
C THR A 48 13.22 13.91 0.46
N GLN A 49 13.21 12.58 0.47
CA GLN A 49 13.73 11.78 -0.63
C GLN A 49 12.83 11.87 -1.87
N TYR A 50 13.42 11.64 -3.04
CA TYR A 50 12.79 11.85 -4.35
C TYR A 50 12.41 13.31 -4.64
N GLY A 51 13.01 14.27 -3.91
CA GLY A 51 12.75 15.70 -4.09
C GLY A 51 11.35 16.11 -3.61
N CYS A 52 10.84 15.43 -2.58
CA CYS A 52 9.61 15.76 -1.88
C CYS A 52 9.93 16.49 -0.59
N THR A 53 8.91 16.96 0.13
CA THR A 53 9.04 17.58 1.46
C THR A 53 8.28 16.82 2.54
N THR A 54 7.25 16.07 2.16
CA THR A 54 6.42 15.24 3.05
C THR A 54 6.24 13.83 2.51
N PHE A 55 5.88 12.89 3.39
CA PHE A 55 5.53 11.52 2.97
C PHE A 55 4.29 11.48 2.07
N GLU A 56 3.35 12.40 2.25
CA GLU A 56 2.16 12.53 1.38
C GLU A 56 2.57 12.92 -0.04
N GLU A 57 3.44 13.92 -0.18
CA GLU A 57 3.96 14.33 -1.47
C GLU A 57 4.73 13.18 -2.13
N GLN A 58 5.53 12.46 -1.35
CA GLN A 58 6.24 11.27 -1.80
C GLN A 58 5.27 10.18 -2.29
N PHE A 59 4.21 9.91 -1.53
CA PHE A 59 3.16 8.95 -1.87
C PHE A 59 2.50 9.29 -3.20
N TYR A 60 2.02 10.53 -3.37
CA TYR A 60 1.37 10.95 -4.61
C TYR A 60 2.32 10.96 -5.79
N ARG A 61 3.58 11.36 -5.60
CA ARG A 61 4.58 11.35 -6.66
C ARG A 61 4.89 9.94 -7.14
N LEU A 62 5.04 8.98 -6.21
CA LEU A 62 5.25 7.57 -6.55
C LEU A 62 4.05 7.00 -7.31
N ILE A 63 2.83 7.23 -6.85
CA ILE A 63 1.60 6.79 -7.53
C ILE A 63 1.55 7.30 -8.96
N ARG A 64 1.73 8.62 -9.16
CA ARG A 64 1.70 9.23 -10.51
C ARG A 64 2.72 8.60 -11.44
N LYS A 65 3.94 8.33 -10.95
CA LYS A 65 4.98 7.68 -11.75
C LYS A 65 4.68 6.22 -12.08
N ILE A 66 4.07 5.47 -11.16
CA ILE A 66 3.63 4.09 -11.41
C ILE A 66 2.50 4.08 -12.44
N GLU A 67 1.54 5.00 -12.32
CA GLU A 67 0.43 5.15 -13.27
C GLU A 67 0.90 5.63 -14.64
N ALA A 68 1.88 6.52 -14.72
CA ALA A 68 2.53 6.93 -15.97
C ALA A 68 3.41 5.83 -16.60
N GLY A 69 3.68 4.74 -15.88
CA GLY A 69 4.53 3.64 -16.36
C GLY A 69 6.04 3.89 -16.23
N GLU A 70 6.45 5.00 -15.60
CA GLU A 70 7.86 5.32 -15.31
C GLU A 70 8.45 4.40 -14.23
N LEU A 71 7.60 3.93 -13.30
CA LEU A 71 7.98 2.96 -12.27
C LEU A 71 7.34 1.60 -12.53
N ARG A 72 8.00 0.54 -12.03
CA ARG A 72 7.53 -0.83 -12.21
C ARG A 72 6.14 -0.99 -11.62
N ARG A 73 5.13 -1.25 -12.45
CA ARG A 73 3.79 -1.69 -12.04
C ARG A 73 3.75 -3.12 -11.47
N LYS A 74 4.89 -3.82 -11.38
CA LYS A 74 4.92 -5.18 -10.86
C LYS A 74 4.54 -5.18 -9.38
N ASN A 75 3.66 -6.09 -9.01
CA ASN A 75 3.36 -6.40 -7.62
C ASN A 75 4.42 -7.33 -7.04
N GLN A 76 4.74 -7.17 -5.76
CA GLN A 76 5.73 -7.96 -5.07
C GLN A 76 5.15 -9.33 -4.71
N GLY A 77 5.41 -10.32 -5.56
CA GLY A 77 5.03 -11.73 -5.33
C GLY A 77 3.52 -11.99 -5.30
N ASN A 78 3.15 -13.15 -4.75
CA ASN A 78 1.75 -13.61 -4.60
C ASN A 78 1.22 -13.35 -3.18
N SER A 79 1.56 -12.21 -2.58
CA SER A 79 0.99 -11.83 -1.27
C SER A 79 -0.29 -11.03 -1.47
N TYR A 80 -1.35 -11.44 -0.78
CA TYR A 80 -2.65 -10.79 -0.79
C TYR A 80 -2.89 -10.14 0.57
N TYR A 81 -3.57 -9.01 0.58
CA TYR A 81 -3.83 -8.25 1.79
C TYR A 81 -5.31 -7.86 1.84
N LEU A 82 -5.93 -8.03 3.01
CA LEU A 82 -7.28 -7.56 3.29
C LEU A 82 -7.21 -6.39 4.27
N SER A 83 -8.14 -5.43 4.16
CA SER A 83 -8.25 -4.34 5.12
C SER A 83 -9.17 -4.74 6.27
N GLU A 84 -8.66 -4.72 7.48
CA GLU A 84 -9.41 -4.88 8.72
C GLU A 84 -9.01 -3.71 9.64
N ASP A 85 -9.98 -2.95 10.14
CA ASP A 85 -9.74 -1.77 10.99
C ASP A 85 -8.71 -0.77 10.44
N ASN A 86 -8.80 -0.43 9.15
CA ASN A 86 -7.86 0.45 8.44
C ASN A 86 -6.40 -0.03 8.41
N LYS A 87 -6.16 -1.33 8.64
CA LYS A 87 -4.85 -1.97 8.53
C LYS A 87 -4.91 -3.11 7.52
N LEU A 88 -3.84 -3.24 6.75
CA LEU A 88 -3.66 -4.35 5.82
C LEU A 88 -3.01 -5.53 6.52
N THR A 89 -3.73 -6.65 6.56
CA THR A 89 -3.25 -7.93 7.08
C THR A 89 -2.96 -8.86 5.91
N LYS A 90 -1.77 -9.47 5.92
CA LYS A 90 -1.38 -10.44 4.90
C LYS A 90 -2.18 -11.73 5.07
N VAL A 91 -2.84 -12.15 4.01
CA VAL A 91 -3.54 -13.45 3.95
C VAL A 91 -2.76 -14.43 3.08
N ARG A 92 -2.65 -15.68 3.52
CA ARG A 92 -1.79 -16.69 2.89
C ARG A 92 -2.40 -17.30 1.63
N GLU A 93 -3.70 -17.24 1.50
CA GLU A 93 -4.48 -17.69 0.37
C GLU A 93 -5.85 -17.04 0.59
N LEU A 94 -6.47 -16.48 -0.45
CA LEU A 94 -7.91 -16.36 -0.39
C LEU A 94 -8.38 -17.80 -0.43
N GLU A 95 -8.77 -18.35 0.72
CA GLU A 95 -9.80 -19.39 0.68
C GLU A 95 -10.89 -18.78 -0.20
N ALA A 96 -11.05 -19.34 -1.39
CA ALA A 96 -12.30 -19.21 -2.09
C ALA A 96 -13.33 -19.84 -1.16
N THR A 97 -13.82 -19.07 -0.19
CA THR A 97 -15.08 -19.36 0.47
C THR A 97 -16.12 -19.17 -0.62
N ASP A 98 -16.23 -20.24 -1.41
CA ASP A 98 -17.41 -20.67 -2.10
C ASP A 98 -18.60 -20.31 -1.21
N GLY A 99 -19.53 -19.55 -1.77
CA GLY A 99 -20.72 -19.07 -1.08
C GLY A 99 -21.58 -20.25 -0.67
N THR A 100 -21.23 -20.93 0.41
CA THR A 100 -22.14 -21.79 1.14
C THR A 100 -22.92 -20.89 2.09
N GLN A 101 -23.84 -20.12 1.53
CA GLN A 101 -25.01 -19.70 2.31
C GLN A 101 -25.88 -20.95 2.47
N ALA A 102 -25.66 -21.65 3.58
CA ALA A 102 -26.67 -22.53 4.13
C ALA A 102 -27.77 -21.65 4.70
N LEU A 103 -28.93 -21.60 4.04
CA LEU A 103 -30.26 -21.52 4.61
C LEU A 103 -31.26 -22.15 3.63
#